data_AF-A0A956GYZ6-F1
#
_entry.id   AF-A0A956GYZ6-F1
#
_cell.length_a   1.000
_cell.length_b   1.000
_cell.length_c   1.000
_cell.angle_alpha   90.00
_cell.angle_beta   90.00
_cell.angle_gamma   90.00
#
_symmetry.space_group_name_H-M   'P 1'
#
loop_
_entity.id
_entity.type
_entity.pdbx_description
1 polymer ?
#
loop_
_entity_poly.entity_id
_entity_poly.type
_entity_poly.pdbx_seq_one_letter_code
_entity_poly.pdbx_strand_id
1 'polypeptide(L)'
;MRRLSFVAVLSISTALVFVACKREDTEAPAEPAVSVPEPEVEPEPEPEPEPEPEPEPEQDPEEIKVDQDVVSREGFEARDLHCVIDVPTRGATGYILAGLTDADAALDACAPKGAAIKVEWSYVNNVAGNASVSASSQKMANCVAKAMGEVHAGVSAKCSAVLLLGDLTAATAAYDAR
;
A
#
# COMPACT_ATOMS: atom_id res chain seq x y z
N MET A 1 6.59 24.13 37.40
CA MET A 1 7.49 23.92 38.57
C MET A 1 7.07 22.65 39.30
N ARG A 2 8.05 21.80 39.67
CA ARG A 2 7.98 20.65 40.62
C ARG A 2 7.22 19.39 40.13
N ARG A 3 7.74 18.15 40.12
CA ARG A 3 8.99 17.47 40.60
C ARG A 3 9.14 16.18 39.75
N LEU A 4 10.26 15.89 39.08
CA LEU A 4 11.45 15.12 39.51
C LEU A 4 11.23 13.91 40.45
N SER A 5 11.52 12.71 39.91
CA SER A 5 12.10 11.49 40.54
C SER A 5 12.45 10.55 39.35
N PHE A 6 13.67 10.27 38.87
CA PHE A 6 14.98 9.91 39.45
C PHE A 6 14.95 8.63 40.33
N VAL A 7 15.51 7.54 39.77
CA VAL A 7 16.59 6.68 40.34
C VAL A 7 16.30 5.20 40.59
N ALA A 8 17.13 4.41 39.91
CA ALA A 8 17.79 3.15 40.28
C ALA A 8 16.97 1.89 40.57
N VAL A 9 17.10 0.94 39.65
CA VAL A 9 17.07 -0.49 39.95
C VAL A 9 18.54 -0.93 40.11
N LEU A 10 18.92 -1.26 41.34
CA LEU A 10 20.26 -1.72 41.73
C LEU A 10 20.12 -3.01 42.55
N SER A 11 21.02 -3.97 42.29
CA SER A 11 21.49 -5.01 43.21
C SER A 11 20.60 -6.25 43.43
N ILE A 12 21.14 -7.44 43.08
CA ILE A 12 21.44 -8.53 44.04
C ILE A 12 22.59 -9.38 43.45
N SER A 13 23.77 -9.19 44.00
CA SER A 13 24.89 -10.14 43.94
C SER A 13 24.71 -11.18 45.06
N THR A 14 25.01 -12.44 44.82
CA THR A 14 25.45 -13.37 45.89
C THR A 14 26.45 -14.37 45.32
N ALA A 15 27.71 -14.16 45.67
CA ALA A 15 28.82 -15.07 45.46
C ALA A 15 28.78 -16.20 46.49
N LEU A 16 29.13 -17.43 46.07
CA LEU A 16 29.55 -18.51 46.97
C LEU A 16 30.86 -19.08 46.45
N VAL A 17 31.94 -18.66 47.11
CA VAL A 17 33.30 -19.19 47.01
C VAL A 17 33.40 -20.34 48.01
N PHE A 18 33.88 -21.51 47.58
CA PHE A 18 34.52 -22.47 48.47
C PHE A 18 35.84 -22.97 47.87
N VAL A 19 36.83 -22.99 48.76
CA VAL A 19 38.28 -23.03 48.55
C VAL A 19 38.80 -24.46 48.61
N ALA A 20 39.95 -24.64 47.96
CA ALA A 20 40.78 -25.81 47.73
C ALA A 20 41.17 -26.68 48.95
N CYS A 21 41.56 -27.93 48.64
CA CYS A 21 42.62 -28.67 49.34
C CYS A 21 43.53 -29.38 48.32
N LYS A 22 44.85 -29.34 48.55
CA LYS A 22 45.94 -29.74 47.66
C LYS A 22 46.84 -30.78 48.35
N ARG A 23 47.47 -31.69 47.57
CA ARG A 23 48.83 -32.32 47.66
C ARG A 23 48.84 -33.85 47.47
N GLU A 24 49.46 -34.35 46.40
CA GLU A 24 50.88 -34.83 46.24
C GLU A 24 51.06 -36.20 46.94
N ASP A 25 51.44 -37.30 46.26
CA ASP A 25 52.83 -37.64 45.90
C ASP A 25 52.97 -39.01 45.15
N THR A 26 54.02 -39.12 44.30
CA THR A 26 54.95 -40.28 44.10
C THR A 26 54.66 -41.46 43.13
N GLU A 27 55.32 -41.35 41.96
CA GLU A 27 56.34 -42.23 41.31
C GLU A 27 56.06 -43.65 40.77
N ALA A 28 56.70 -43.92 39.62
CA ALA A 28 56.54 -45.01 38.63
C ALA A 28 57.27 -46.34 38.98
N PRO A 29 57.16 -47.41 38.15
CA PRO A 29 58.04 -47.53 36.98
C PRO A 29 57.41 -48.19 35.72
N ALA A 30 58.08 -47.94 34.60
CA ALA A 30 57.78 -48.35 33.22
C ALA A 30 58.14 -49.80 32.88
N GLU A 31 57.41 -50.43 31.92
CA GLU A 31 57.83 -51.54 31.01
C GLU A 31 56.88 -51.56 29.75
N PRO A 32 57.17 -52.25 28.63
CA PRO A 32 57.60 -51.66 27.36
C PRO A 32 56.55 -51.65 26.24
N ALA A 33 56.83 -50.83 25.23
CA ALA A 33 56.05 -50.58 24.03
C ALA A 33 55.86 -51.81 23.12
N VAL A 34 54.62 -52.01 22.67
CA VAL A 34 54.28 -52.63 21.37
C VAL A 34 53.17 -51.80 20.74
N SER A 35 53.56 -50.87 19.88
CA SER A 35 52.67 -50.06 19.05
C SER A 35 52.22 -50.85 17.83
N VAL A 36 50.96 -51.28 17.81
CA VAL A 36 50.27 -51.66 16.58
C VAL A 36 49.74 -50.35 15.97
N PRO A 37 50.05 -50.02 14.70
CA PRO A 37 49.43 -48.85 14.08
C PRO A 37 47.93 -49.12 13.89
N GLU A 38 47.12 -48.35 14.59
CA GLU A 38 45.68 -48.25 14.38
C GLU A 38 45.45 -47.64 12.98
N PRO A 39 44.58 -48.21 12.13
CA PRO A 39 44.31 -47.62 10.83
C PRO A 39 43.67 -46.25 11.01
N GLU A 40 44.29 -45.21 10.45
CA GLU A 40 43.72 -43.86 10.37
C GLU A 40 42.36 -43.96 9.66
N VAL A 41 41.28 -43.70 10.41
CA VAL A 41 39.95 -43.56 9.86
C VAL A 41 39.94 -42.24 9.10
N GLU A 42 39.89 -42.30 7.76
CA GLU A 42 39.66 -41.10 6.94
C GLU A 42 38.37 -40.43 7.42
N PRO A 43 38.37 -39.11 7.67
CA PRO A 43 37.16 -38.40 8.06
C PRO A 43 36.13 -38.53 6.93
N GLU A 44 34.92 -38.97 7.26
CA GLU A 44 33.81 -38.98 6.30
C GLU A 44 33.65 -37.56 5.71
N PRO A 45 33.44 -37.44 4.39
CA PRO A 45 33.27 -36.14 3.76
C PRO A 45 32.07 -35.42 4.39
N GLU A 46 32.27 -34.17 4.81
CA GLU A 46 31.19 -33.34 5.33
C GLU A 46 30.05 -33.29 4.29
N PRO A 47 28.79 -33.44 4.72
CA PRO A 47 27.66 -33.40 3.82
C PRO A 47 27.65 -32.06 3.09
N GLU A 48 27.56 -32.11 1.76
CA GLU A 48 27.44 -30.89 0.95
C GLU A 48 26.25 -30.06 1.45
N PRO A 49 26.41 -28.73 1.57
CA PRO A 49 25.34 -27.86 2.02
C PRO A 49 24.12 -28.04 1.12
N GLU A 50 22.96 -28.27 1.75
CA GLU A 50 21.70 -28.38 1.01
C GLU A 50 21.51 -27.12 0.14
N PRO A 51 21.03 -27.29 -1.11
CA PRO A 51 20.80 -26.17 -2.00
C PRO A 51 19.85 -25.16 -1.35
N GLU A 52 20.24 -23.88 -1.38
CA GLU A 52 19.40 -22.81 -0.87
C GLU A 52 18.01 -22.88 -1.54
N PRO A 53 16.92 -22.69 -0.77
CA PRO A 53 15.58 -22.70 -1.32
C PRO A 53 15.45 -21.64 -2.42
N GLU A 54 14.91 -22.04 -3.57
CA GLU A 54 14.64 -21.12 -4.67
C GLU A 54 13.78 -19.94 -4.18
N PRO A 55 14.06 -18.71 -4.66
CA PRO A 55 13.27 -17.54 -4.28
C PRO A 55 11.80 -17.74 -4.68
N GLU A 56 10.89 -17.52 -3.73
CA GLU A 56 9.46 -17.56 -3.99
C GLU A 56 9.07 -16.55 -5.09
N PRO A 57 8.08 -16.85 -5.95
CA PRO A 57 7.60 -15.93 -6.96
C PRO A 57 7.12 -14.62 -6.33
N GLU A 58 7.64 -13.48 -6.80
CA GLU A 58 7.14 -12.16 -6.42
C GLU A 58 5.67 -12.02 -6.87
N GLN A 59 4.75 -11.82 -5.92
CA GLN A 59 3.35 -11.56 -6.23
C GLN A 59 3.24 -10.16 -6.86
N ASP A 60 2.69 -10.08 -8.06
CA ASP A 60 2.35 -8.82 -8.74
C ASP A 60 1.44 -8.01 -7.81
N PRO A 61 1.68 -6.70 -7.57
CA PRO A 61 0.84 -5.92 -6.67
C PRO A 61 -0.62 -5.99 -7.10
N GLU A 62 -1.50 -6.47 -6.21
CA GLU A 62 -2.93 -6.50 -6.48
C GLU A 62 -3.45 -5.06 -6.64
N GLU A 63 -3.68 -4.65 -7.89
CA GLU A 63 -4.33 -3.38 -8.20
C GLU A 63 -5.76 -3.38 -7.66
N ILE A 64 -6.09 -2.40 -6.81
CA ILE A 64 -7.45 -2.27 -6.28
C ILE A 64 -8.31 -1.54 -7.31
N LYS A 65 -9.29 -2.27 -7.86
CA LYS A 65 -10.26 -1.74 -8.82
C LYS A 65 -11.57 -1.37 -8.14
N VAL A 66 -12.10 -0.21 -8.49
CA VAL A 66 -13.40 0.28 -8.05
C VAL A 66 -14.27 0.40 -9.29
N ASP A 67 -15.24 -0.50 -9.41
CA ASP A 67 -16.24 -0.51 -10.48
C ASP A 67 -17.61 -0.26 -9.86
N GLN A 68 -18.26 0.83 -10.24
CA GLN A 68 -19.62 1.16 -9.81
C GLN A 68 -20.44 1.72 -10.96
N ASP A 69 -21.58 1.08 -11.21
CA ASP A 69 -22.48 1.47 -12.30
C ASP A 69 -23.07 2.86 -12.08
N VAL A 70 -23.42 3.19 -10.83
CA VAL A 70 -24.02 4.48 -10.45
C VAL A 70 -23.46 4.92 -9.10
N VAL A 71 -22.97 6.15 -9.04
CA VAL A 71 -22.63 6.86 -7.81
C VAL A 71 -23.36 8.21 -7.80
N SER A 72 -24.15 8.44 -6.74
CA SER A 72 -24.93 9.67 -6.62
C SER A 72 -24.88 10.21 -5.20
N ARG A 73 -24.80 11.53 -5.05
CA ARG A 73 -24.81 12.21 -3.75
C ARG A 73 -25.20 13.67 -3.91
N GLU A 74 -26.18 14.14 -3.12
CA GLU A 74 -26.55 15.57 -3.04
C GLU A 74 -26.95 16.25 -4.37
N GLY A 75 -27.36 15.48 -5.39
CA GLY A 75 -27.73 16.00 -6.70
C GLY A 75 -26.71 15.65 -7.79
N PHE A 76 -25.45 15.45 -7.40
CA PHE A 76 -24.42 14.88 -8.27
C PHE A 76 -24.74 13.43 -8.63
N GLU A 77 -24.56 13.07 -9.90
CA GLU A 77 -24.58 11.70 -10.37
C GLU A 77 -23.47 11.46 -11.39
N ALA A 78 -22.71 10.38 -11.16
CA ALA A 78 -21.82 9.80 -12.16
C ALA A 78 -22.14 8.32 -12.33
N ARG A 79 -21.87 7.82 -13.52
CA ARG A 79 -22.17 6.46 -13.93
C ARG A 79 -20.97 5.83 -14.64
N ASP A 80 -20.94 4.51 -14.69
CA ASP A 80 -19.79 3.73 -15.20
C ASP A 80 -18.47 4.19 -14.56
N LEU A 81 -18.46 4.38 -13.23
CA LEU A 81 -17.27 4.77 -12.50
C LEU A 81 -16.31 3.57 -12.44
N HIS A 82 -15.17 3.71 -13.10
CA HIS A 82 -14.06 2.79 -13.03
C HIS A 82 -12.85 3.52 -12.49
N CYS A 83 -12.25 3.04 -11.40
CA CYS A 83 -10.98 3.54 -10.91
C CYS A 83 -10.00 2.40 -10.62
N VAL A 84 -8.74 2.63 -10.94
CA VAL A 84 -7.60 1.82 -10.48
C VAL A 84 -6.87 2.64 -9.43
N ILE A 85 -6.85 2.14 -8.19
CA ILE A 85 -6.22 2.79 -7.05
C ILE A 85 -4.78 2.31 -6.94
N ASP A 86 -3.82 3.24 -6.99
CA ASP A 86 -2.39 2.90 -6.93
C ASP A 86 -1.95 2.46 -5.53
N VAL A 87 -2.58 3.02 -4.48
CA VAL A 87 -2.26 2.74 -3.07
C VAL A 87 -3.54 2.39 -2.30
N PRO A 88 -3.62 1.21 -1.66
CA PRO A 88 -4.78 0.79 -0.87
C PRO A 88 -5.16 1.84 0.19
N THR A 89 -6.25 2.56 -0.07
CA THR A 89 -6.73 3.65 0.78
C THR A 89 -8.12 3.30 1.29
N ARG A 90 -8.28 3.20 2.61
CA ARG A 90 -9.57 2.88 3.23
C ARG A 90 -10.58 3.98 2.88
N GLY A 91 -11.68 3.60 2.25
CA GLY A 91 -12.72 4.56 1.84
C GLY A 91 -12.39 5.37 0.59
N ALA A 92 -11.45 4.93 -0.26
CA ALA A 92 -11.07 5.59 -1.51
C ALA A 92 -12.27 6.07 -2.34
N THR A 93 -13.26 5.19 -2.53
CA THR A 93 -14.52 5.51 -3.23
C THR A 93 -15.24 6.72 -2.65
N GLY A 94 -15.31 6.81 -1.32
CA GLY A 94 -15.98 7.92 -0.63
C GLY A 94 -15.24 9.24 -0.82
N TYR A 95 -13.90 9.22 -0.85
CA TYR A 95 -13.08 10.40 -1.13
C TYR A 95 -13.22 10.87 -2.57
N ILE A 96 -13.23 9.94 -3.54
CA ILE A 96 -13.42 10.25 -4.96
C ILE A 96 -14.80 10.89 -5.16
N LEU A 97 -15.85 10.25 -4.64
CA LEU A 97 -17.21 10.77 -4.73
C LEU A 97 -17.31 12.14 -4.03
N ALA A 98 -16.68 12.31 -2.87
CA ALA A 98 -16.71 13.59 -2.17
C ALA A 98 -16.09 14.73 -2.98
N GLY A 99 -14.89 14.52 -3.54
CA GLY A 99 -14.26 15.53 -4.38
C GLY A 99 -15.07 15.87 -5.63
N LEU A 100 -15.75 14.89 -6.23
CA LEU A 100 -16.62 15.12 -7.38
C LEU A 100 -17.88 15.90 -6.98
N THR A 101 -18.50 15.56 -5.84
CA THR A 101 -19.65 16.32 -5.30
C THR A 101 -19.25 17.75 -4.94
N ASP A 102 -18.05 17.98 -4.40
CA ASP A 102 -17.59 19.34 -4.06
C ASP A 102 -17.44 20.24 -5.31
N ALA A 103 -17.15 19.64 -6.47
CA ALA A 103 -17.05 20.33 -7.76
C ALA A 103 -18.37 20.36 -8.55
N ASP A 104 -19.44 19.76 -8.04
CA ASP A 104 -20.71 19.53 -8.75
C ASP A 104 -21.27 20.80 -9.40
N ALA A 105 -21.37 21.89 -8.62
CA ALA A 105 -21.88 23.16 -9.13
C ALA A 105 -21.04 23.74 -10.29
N ALA A 106 -19.72 23.55 -10.27
CA ALA A 106 -18.84 24.01 -11.34
C ALA A 106 -18.95 23.12 -12.59
N LEU A 107 -19.12 21.81 -12.39
CA LEU A 107 -19.35 20.84 -13.45
C LEU A 107 -20.71 21.08 -14.12
N ASP A 108 -21.78 21.30 -13.36
CA ASP A 108 -23.13 21.61 -13.84
C ASP A 108 -23.18 22.89 -14.66
N ALA A 109 -22.43 23.92 -14.25
CA ALA A 109 -22.33 25.18 -14.98
C ALA A 109 -21.76 25.01 -16.40
N CYS A 110 -21.03 23.93 -16.67
CA CYS A 110 -20.49 23.62 -18.00
C CYS A 110 -21.56 23.12 -18.99
N ALA A 111 -22.65 22.54 -18.49
CA ALA A 111 -23.72 21.99 -19.31
C ALA A 111 -25.11 22.19 -18.68
N PRO A 112 -25.56 23.45 -18.48
CA PRO A 112 -26.78 23.76 -17.72
C PRO A 112 -28.09 23.19 -18.33
N LYS A 113 -28.05 22.71 -19.58
CA LYS A 113 -29.18 22.07 -20.26
C LYS A 113 -29.23 20.56 -20.09
N GLY A 114 -28.31 19.96 -19.33
CA GLY A 114 -28.14 18.52 -19.25
C GLY A 114 -27.14 18.02 -20.28
N ALA A 115 -26.13 17.26 -19.83
CA ALA A 115 -25.27 16.47 -20.70
C ALA A 115 -24.67 15.27 -19.95
N ALA A 116 -24.47 14.17 -20.65
CA ALA A 116 -23.67 13.04 -20.17
C ALA A 116 -22.26 13.15 -20.75
N ILE A 117 -21.26 13.37 -19.91
CA ILE A 117 -19.89 13.66 -20.33
C ILE A 117 -18.95 12.58 -19.81
N LYS A 118 -18.30 11.83 -20.72
CA LYS A 118 -17.25 10.88 -20.34
C LYS A 118 -15.98 11.66 -20.00
N VAL A 119 -15.45 11.42 -18.81
CA VAL A 119 -14.23 12.02 -18.29
C VAL A 119 -13.29 10.90 -17.84
N GLU A 120 -12.02 11.02 -18.21
CA GLU A 120 -10.93 10.17 -17.71
C GLU A 120 -9.92 11.09 -17.02
N TRP A 121 -9.50 10.78 -15.79
CA TRP A 121 -8.59 11.63 -15.01
C TRP A 121 -7.65 10.80 -14.13
N SER A 122 -6.60 11.45 -13.65
CA SER A 122 -5.67 10.88 -12.67
C SER A 122 -5.50 11.84 -11.51
N TYR A 123 -5.39 11.36 -10.28
CA TYR A 123 -5.03 12.21 -9.15
C TYR A 123 -3.51 12.42 -9.12
N VAL A 124 -3.07 13.67 -9.31
CA VAL A 124 -1.69 14.09 -9.15
C VAL A 124 -1.62 15.00 -7.92
N ASN A 125 -0.84 14.63 -6.90
CA ASN A 125 -0.76 15.36 -5.63
C ASN A 125 -2.15 15.57 -4.97
N ASN A 126 -3.02 14.57 -4.99
CA ASN A 126 -4.41 14.60 -4.48
C ASN A 126 -5.37 15.54 -5.23
N VAL A 127 -4.97 16.07 -6.39
CA VAL A 127 -5.82 16.89 -7.26
C VAL A 127 -6.05 16.13 -8.55
N ALA A 128 -7.28 16.10 -9.05
CA ALA A 128 -7.54 15.54 -10.36
C ALA A 128 -6.84 16.39 -11.43
N GLY A 129 -6.03 15.71 -12.24
CA GLY A 129 -5.26 16.27 -13.33
C GLY A 129 -5.29 15.34 -14.54
N ASN A 130 -4.73 15.81 -15.65
CA ASN A 130 -4.74 15.09 -16.93
C ASN A 130 -6.15 14.67 -17.39
N ALA A 131 -7.16 15.50 -17.09
CA ALA A 131 -8.53 15.20 -17.43
C ALA A 131 -8.73 15.21 -18.95
N SER A 132 -9.02 14.03 -19.52
CA SER A 132 -9.48 13.87 -20.89
C SER A 132 -11.00 13.87 -20.90
N VAL A 133 -11.60 14.77 -21.69
CA VAL A 133 -13.05 15.00 -21.70
C VAL A 133 -13.61 14.74 -23.09
N SER A 134 -14.53 13.80 -23.19
CA SER A 134 -15.31 13.55 -24.41
C SER A 134 -16.60 14.35 -24.36
N ALA A 135 -16.63 15.49 -25.04
CA ALA A 135 -17.78 16.40 -25.10
C ALA A 135 -18.14 16.79 -26.54
N SER A 136 -19.36 17.31 -26.74
CA SER A 136 -19.87 17.73 -28.05
C SER A 136 -19.19 18.99 -28.62
N SER A 137 -18.44 19.73 -27.80
CA SER A 137 -17.70 20.92 -28.24
C SER A 137 -16.45 21.16 -27.40
N GLN A 138 -15.44 21.79 -28.00
CA GLN A 138 -14.20 22.16 -27.29
C GLN A 138 -14.44 23.10 -26.11
N LYS A 139 -15.43 24.01 -26.22
CA LYS A 139 -15.80 24.92 -25.13
C LYS A 139 -16.28 24.15 -23.91
N MET A 140 -17.11 23.14 -24.12
CA MET A 140 -17.63 22.28 -23.04
C MET A 140 -16.51 21.41 -22.47
N ALA A 141 -15.69 20.78 -23.31
CA ALA A 141 -14.54 19.99 -22.88
C ALA A 141 -13.57 20.79 -22.00
N ASN A 142 -13.23 22.01 -22.41
CA ASN A 142 -12.35 22.90 -21.64
C ASN A 142 -12.98 23.34 -20.31
N CYS A 143 -14.30 23.56 -20.28
CA CYS A 143 -15.01 23.91 -19.05
C CYS A 143 -14.94 22.76 -18.04
N VAL A 144 -15.30 21.54 -18.47
CA VAL A 144 -15.29 20.36 -17.62
C VAL A 144 -13.87 20.03 -17.17
N ALA A 145 -12.89 20.08 -18.06
CA ALA A 145 -11.48 19.84 -17.69
C ALA A 145 -10.99 20.86 -16.64
N LYS A 146 -11.43 22.13 -16.74
CA LYS A 146 -11.11 23.15 -15.74
C LYS A 146 -11.77 22.82 -14.39
N ALA A 147 -13.06 22.50 -14.37
CA ALA A 147 -13.78 22.14 -13.15
C ALA A 147 -13.19 20.88 -12.49
N MET A 148 -12.82 19.88 -13.29
CA MET A 148 -12.10 18.69 -12.82
C MET A 148 -10.74 19.04 -12.20
N GLY A 149 -10.06 20.10 -12.65
CA GLY A 149 -8.81 20.58 -12.05
C GLY A 149 -8.95 21.10 -10.61
N GLU A 150 -10.18 21.27 -10.12
CA GLU A 150 -10.49 21.68 -8.75
C GLU A 150 -10.96 20.49 -7.88
N VAL A 151 -11.10 19.29 -8.47
CA VAL A 151 -11.52 18.08 -7.74
C VAL A 151 -10.36 17.55 -6.91
N HIS A 152 -10.51 17.59 -5.60
CA HIS A 152 -9.53 17.03 -4.67
C HIS A 152 -10.02 15.70 -4.10
N ALA A 153 -9.18 14.68 -4.14
CA ALA A 153 -9.42 13.45 -3.41
C ALA A 153 -8.10 12.99 -2.79
N GLY A 154 -8.12 12.62 -1.51
CA GLY A 154 -6.96 12.13 -0.76
C GLY A 154 -6.54 10.70 -1.18
N VAL A 155 -6.49 10.45 -2.49
CA VAL A 155 -6.18 9.15 -3.11
C VAL A 155 -5.22 9.36 -4.28
N SER A 156 -4.46 8.31 -4.60
CA SER A 156 -3.76 8.17 -5.88
C SER A 156 -4.52 7.15 -6.71
N ALA A 157 -5.10 7.59 -7.82
CA ALA A 157 -5.90 6.73 -8.68
C ALA A 157 -5.98 7.28 -10.11
N LYS A 158 -6.20 6.38 -11.06
CA LYS A 158 -6.67 6.68 -12.41
C LYS A 158 -8.13 6.29 -12.51
N CYS A 159 -8.97 7.20 -12.96
CA CYS A 159 -10.41 7.04 -12.96
C CYS A 159 -11.01 7.40 -14.32
N SER A 160 -12.15 6.78 -14.63
CA SER A 160 -13.04 7.18 -15.70
C SER A 160 -14.48 7.09 -15.23
N ALA A 161 -15.32 8.01 -15.68
CA ALA A 161 -16.76 7.98 -15.41
C ALA A 161 -17.51 8.77 -16.49
N VAL A 162 -18.81 8.57 -16.57
CA VAL A 162 -19.72 9.50 -17.25
C VAL A 162 -20.42 10.36 -16.21
N LEU A 163 -20.10 11.66 -16.21
CA LEU A 163 -20.70 12.64 -15.32
C LEU A 163 -22.00 13.15 -15.93
N LEU A 164 -23.08 13.18 -15.14
CA LEU A 164 -24.37 13.75 -15.55
C LEU A 164 -24.42 15.20 -15.07
N LEU A 165 -24.27 16.15 -16.00
CA LEU A 165 -24.08 17.56 -15.68
C LEU A 165 -25.32 18.38 -16.00
N GLY A 166 -25.68 19.30 -15.11
CA GLY A 166 -26.75 20.27 -15.26
C GLY A 166 -28.14 19.69 -15.01
N ASP A 167 -29.05 19.82 -15.97
CA ASP A 167 -30.38 19.21 -15.83
C ASP A 167 -30.28 17.67 -15.84
N LEU A 168 -30.48 17.05 -14.68
CA LEU A 168 -30.30 15.61 -14.50
C LEU A 168 -31.22 14.77 -15.40
N THR A 169 -32.44 15.25 -15.70
CA THR A 169 -33.37 14.52 -16.58
C THR A 169 -32.83 14.47 -18.01
N ALA A 170 -32.42 15.62 -18.54
CA ALA A 170 -31.82 15.71 -19.86
C ALA A 170 -30.45 15.02 -19.93
N ALA A 171 -29.63 15.11 -18.88
CA ALA A 171 -28.35 14.41 -18.79
C ALA A 171 -28.54 12.88 -18.78
N THR A 172 -29.53 12.38 -18.04
CA THR A 172 -29.90 10.95 -18.04
C THR A 172 -30.37 10.50 -19.42
N ALA A 173 -31.25 11.27 -20.07
CA ALA A 173 -31.68 10.96 -21.43
C ALA A 173 -30.50 10.96 -22.43
N ALA A 174 -29.54 11.87 -22.26
CA ALA A 174 -28.32 11.90 -23.07
C ALA A 174 -27.39 10.72 -22.79
N TYR A 175 -27.34 10.24 -21.54
CA TYR A 175 -26.68 8.99 -21.18
C TYR A 175 -27.34 7.83 -21.91
N ASP A 176 -28.64 7.61 -21.75
CA ASP A 176 -29.30 6.41 -22.28
C ASP A 176 -29.29 6.32 -23.83
N ALA A 177 -28.99 7.43 -24.52
CA ALA A 177 -28.95 7.53 -25.98
C ALA A 177 -27.56 7.28 -26.62
N ARG A 178 -26.52 6.98 -25.85
CA ARG A 178 -25.11 6.89 -26.32
C ARG A 178 -24.76 5.61 -27.09
#